data_AF-A0A371DUZ0-F1
#
_entry.id   AF-A0A371DUZ0-F1
#
_cell.length_a   1.000
_cell.length_b   1.000
_cell.length_c   1.000
_cell.angle_alpha   90.00
_cell.angle_beta   90.00
_cell.angle_gamma   90.00
#
_symmetry.space_group_name_H-M   'P 1'
#
loop_
_entity.id
_entity.type
_entity.pdbx_description
1 polymer ?
#
loop_
_entity_poly.entity_id
_entity_poly.type
_entity_poly.pdbx_seq_one_letter_code
_entity_poly.pdbx_strand_id
1 'polypeptide(L)'
;MRTYAVLAALAAVAAAETTLYIPGFDPQQITADVEGVDASGHTTYRFGPGVTSGTYEDSPGIEGSATLVAGATDAHLVWNNPELGISMSEDCGISGSIAVCTVVASAEGALQSAIVTETASGFVVQGNAAAPTGAPSGSSTTPTAGSALTSGPSATSSGSSPTQTGKDNGVAAMGSSMVLSLGVAGLVSVFFL
;
A
#
# COMPACT_ATOMS: atom_id res chain seq x y z
N MET A 1 50.58 -8.30 25.75
CA MET A 1 50.52 -8.32 24.27
C MET A 1 49.04 -8.33 23.91
N ARG A 2 48.61 -7.28 23.20
CA ARG A 2 47.20 -6.98 22.90
C ARG A 2 46.83 -7.65 21.57
N THR A 3 45.90 -8.59 21.61
CA THR A 3 45.21 -9.13 20.42
C THR A 3 43.74 -8.78 20.55
N TYR A 4 43.41 -7.57 20.10
CA TYR A 4 42.04 -7.15 19.77
C TYR A 4 42.08 -6.66 18.32
N ALA A 5 40.94 -6.77 17.62
CA ALA A 5 40.71 -6.43 16.20
C ALA A 5 41.02 -7.63 15.27
N VAL A 6 40.13 -8.10 14.39
CA VAL A 6 39.02 -7.46 13.69
C VAL A 6 37.96 -8.54 13.43
N LEU A 7 36.82 -8.51 14.12
CA LEU A 7 35.57 -9.13 13.66
C LEU A 7 34.70 -7.96 13.22
N ALA A 8 35.07 -7.37 12.08
CA ALA A 8 34.26 -6.34 11.43
C ALA A 8 32.99 -7.02 10.94
N ALA A 9 31.87 -6.60 11.53
CA ALA A 9 30.54 -7.02 11.19
C ALA A 9 30.31 -6.85 9.68
N LEU A 10 30.20 -7.96 8.95
CA LEU A 10 29.42 -8.00 7.72
C LEU A 10 27.95 -7.85 8.14
N ALA A 11 27.52 -6.60 8.33
CA ALA A 11 26.11 -6.28 8.33
C ALA A 11 25.63 -6.48 6.88
N ALA A 12 25.19 -7.70 6.58
CA ALA A 12 24.46 -7.96 5.35
C ALA A 12 23.22 -7.05 5.38
N VAL A 13 23.20 -6.04 4.51
CA VAL A 13 22.00 -5.27 4.22
C VAL A 13 21.08 -6.24 3.47
N ALA A 14 20.26 -6.96 4.23
CA ALA A 14 19.16 -7.73 3.66
C ALA A 14 18.14 -6.72 3.18
N ALA A 15 18.12 -6.42 1.88
CA ALA A 15 16.99 -5.73 1.27
C ALA A 15 15.74 -6.57 1.58
N ALA A 16 14.76 -5.97 2.25
CA ALA A 16 13.55 -6.67 2.60
C ALA A 16 12.68 -6.74 1.34
N GLU A 17 12.69 -7.89 0.67
CA GLU A 17 11.73 -8.15 -0.40
C GLU A 17 10.33 -8.24 0.22
N THR A 18 9.38 -7.46 -0.31
CA THR A 18 7.97 -7.54 0.09
C THR A 18 7.11 -7.85 -1.13
N THR A 19 6.10 -8.69 -0.94
CA THR A 19 5.14 -9.01 -2.00
C THR A 19 3.95 -8.07 -1.88
N LEU A 20 3.73 -7.26 -2.90
CA LEU A 20 2.70 -6.22 -2.89
C LEU A 20 1.85 -6.31 -4.16
N TYR A 21 0.54 -6.22 -3.98
CA TYR A 21 -0.37 -6.02 -5.10
C TYR A 21 -0.43 -4.52 -5.41
N ILE A 22 -0.16 -4.17 -6.67
CA ILE A 22 -0.14 -2.79 -7.15
C ILE A 22 -1.12 -2.73 -8.31
N PRO A 23 -2.23 -1.98 -8.17
CA PRO A 23 -3.26 -1.88 -9.19
C PRO A 23 -2.71 -1.44 -10.54
N GLY A 24 -3.11 -2.12 -11.62
CA GLY A 24 -2.72 -1.76 -12.99
C GLY A 24 -1.24 -1.97 -13.33
N PHE A 25 -0.43 -2.56 -12.43
CA PHE A 25 1.00 -2.80 -12.66
C PHE A 25 1.30 -4.28 -12.91
N ASP A 26 2.04 -4.54 -13.99
CA ASP A 26 2.67 -5.84 -14.21
C ASP A 26 3.96 -5.99 -13.37
N PRO A 27 4.38 -7.25 -13.05
CA PRO A 27 5.62 -7.50 -12.31
C PRO A 27 6.85 -6.87 -12.97
N GLN A 28 7.48 -5.95 -12.26
CA GLN A 28 8.62 -5.19 -12.75
C GLN A 28 9.53 -4.74 -11.61
N GLN A 29 10.74 -4.28 -11.96
CA GLN A 29 11.71 -3.79 -10.98
C GLN A 29 11.31 -2.38 -10.51
N ILE A 30 10.72 -2.32 -9.32
CA ILE A 30 10.40 -1.08 -8.61
C ILE A 30 10.87 -1.17 -7.17
N THR A 31 11.21 -0.01 -6.60
CA THR A 31 11.50 0.13 -5.18
C THR A 31 10.25 0.57 -4.43
N ALA A 32 10.11 0.12 -3.19
CA ALA A 32 9.02 0.51 -2.30
C ALA A 32 9.59 0.94 -0.94
N ASP A 33 9.41 2.20 -0.59
CA ASP A 33 9.68 2.73 0.75
C ASP A 33 8.40 2.72 1.56
N VAL A 34 8.45 2.23 2.81
CA VAL A 34 7.32 2.35 3.74
C VAL A 34 7.35 3.74 4.36
N GLU A 35 6.33 4.55 4.10
CA GLU A 35 6.18 5.90 4.66
C GLU A 35 5.51 5.86 6.04
N GLY A 36 4.61 4.89 6.26
CA GLY A 36 3.93 4.72 7.54
C GLY A 36 2.79 3.72 7.51
N VAL A 37 2.23 3.46 8.68
CA VAL A 37 1.01 2.67 8.88
C VAL A 37 0.02 3.53 9.65
N ASP A 38 -1.21 3.63 9.16
CA ASP A 38 -2.24 4.42 9.84
C ASP A 38 -2.94 3.64 10.97
N ALA A 39 -3.88 4.29 11.66
CA ALA A 39 -4.62 3.69 12.77
C ALA A 39 -5.61 2.58 12.34
N SER A 40 -5.96 2.53 11.05
CA SER A 40 -6.82 1.51 10.44
C SER A 40 -6.04 0.28 9.98
N GLY A 41 -4.71 0.36 10.00
CA GLY A 41 -3.81 -0.71 9.56
C GLY A 41 -3.42 -0.64 8.10
N HIS A 42 -3.74 0.46 7.40
CA HIS A 42 -3.28 0.68 6.04
C HIS A 42 -1.81 1.07 6.03
N THR A 43 -1.03 0.48 5.13
CA THR A 43 0.38 0.83 4.95
C THR A 43 0.52 1.75 3.74
N THR A 44 1.18 2.89 3.93
CA THR A 44 1.53 3.81 2.85
C THR A 44 2.92 3.49 2.33
N TYR A 45 3.01 3.23 1.03
CA TYR A 45 4.24 2.98 0.30
C TYR A 45 4.49 4.13 -0.67
N ARG A 46 5.74 4.57 -0.77
CA ARG A 46 6.22 5.40 -1.88
C ARG A 46 7.02 4.51 -2.82
N PHE A 47 6.60 4.47 -4.09
CA PHE A 47 7.31 3.79 -5.14
C PHE A 47 8.26 4.72 -5.87
N GLY A 48 9.39 4.17 -6.27
CA GLY A 48 10.37 4.82 -7.12
C GLY A 48 10.93 3.87 -8.17
N PRO A 49 11.80 4.39 -9.06
CA PRO A 49 12.49 3.57 -10.03
C PRO A 49 13.24 2.41 -9.33
N GLY A 50 13.17 1.22 -9.92
CA GLY A 50 13.99 0.08 -9.49
C GLY A 50 15.48 0.37 -9.67
N VAL A 51 16.32 -0.27 -8.86
CA VAL A 51 17.77 -0.30 -9.11
C VAL A 51 18.07 -1.51 -10.00
N THR A 52 18.34 -1.28 -11.28
CA THR A 52 18.82 -2.33 -12.18
C THR A 52 20.17 -2.84 -11.69
N SER A 53 20.28 -4.16 -11.49
CA SER A 53 21.57 -4.78 -11.21
C SER A 53 22.29 -5.11 -12.54
N GLY A 54 23.44 -4.49 -12.80
CA GLY A 54 24.32 -4.81 -13.93
C GLY A 54 24.28 -3.82 -15.11
N THR A 55 24.49 -4.32 -16.33
CA THR A 55 24.53 -3.56 -17.61
C THR A 55 23.15 -3.40 -18.27
N TYR A 56 22.07 -3.66 -17.52
CA TYR A 56 20.71 -3.49 -18.05
C TYR A 56 20.34 -2.01 -17.99
N GLU A 57 20.28 -1.39 -19.16
CA GLU A 57 19.93 0.02 -19.39
C GLU A 57 18.40 0.20 -19.58
N ASP A 58 17.60 -0.83 -19.31
CA ASP A 58 16.14 -0.72 -19.44
C ASP A 58 15.61 0.37 -18.50
N SER A 59 14.70 1.19 -19.04
CA SER A 59 14.13 2.30 -18.29
C SER A 59 13.45 1.76 -17.03
N PRO A 60 13.74 2.30 -15.84
CA PRO A 60 13.11 1.84 -14.62
C PRO A 60 11.58 2.01 -14.71
N GLY A 61 10.85 0.98 -14.27
CA GLY A 61 9.42 0.78 -14.60
C GLY A 61 8.42 1.86 -14.19
N ILE A 62 8.83 2.84 -13.37
CA ILE A 62 8.03 4.02 -13.02
C ILE A 62 8.83 5.28 -13.33
N GLU A 63 8.27 6.15 -14.17
CA GLU A 63 8.72 7.53 -14.28
C GLU A 63 8.17 8.35 -13.10
N GLY A 64 9.06 8.95 -12.32
CA GLY A 64 8.70 9.73 -11.14
C GLY A 64 8.44 8.87 -9.90
N SER A 65 7.43 9.24 -9.11
CA SER A 65 7.06 8.55 -7.87
C SER A 65 5.56 8.31 -7.81
N ALA A 66 5.16 7.12 -7.37
CA ALA A 66 3.77 6.80 -7.04
C ALA A 66 3.62 6.56 -5.54
N THR A 67 2.43 6.78 -5.01
CA THR A 67 2.08 6.50 -3.61
C THR A 67 0.97 5.47 -3.60
N LEU A 68 1.14 4.39 -2.85
CA LEU A 68 0.12 3.38 -2.62
C LEU A 68 -0.26 3.33 -1.16
N VAL A 69 -1.55 3.42 -0.87
CA VAL A 69 -2.12 3.08 0.44
C VAL A 69 -2.74 1.69 0.29
N ALA A 70 -2.13 0.69 0.91
CA ALA A 70 -2.59 -0.69 0.84
C ALA A 70 -3.22 -1.12 2.16
N GLY A 71 -4.45 -1.64 2.09
CA GLY A 71 -5.18 -2.30 3.16
C GLY A 71 -5.33 -3.80 2.91
N ALA A 72 -6.03 -4.49 3.81
CA ALA A 72 -6.30 -5.92 3.66
C ALA A 72 -7.32 -6.24 2.55
N THR A 73 -8.19 -5.28 2.22
CA THR A 73 -9.32 -5.44 1.28
C THR A 73 -9.41 -4.29 0.29
N ASP A 74 -8.44 -3.39 0.28
CA ASP A 74 -8.47 -2.19 -0.55
C ASP A 74 -7.06 -1.69 -0.87
N ALA A 75 -6.95 -0.99 -1.99
CA ALA A 75 -5.72 -0.37 -2.45
C ALA A 75 -6.05 0.97 -3.12
N HIS A 76 -5.32 2.02 -2.74
CA HIS A 76 -5.44 3.34 -3.34
C HIS A 76 -4.08 3.79 -3.87
N LEU A 77 -3.93 3.81 -5.18
CA LEU A 77 -2.73 4.24 -5.87
C LEU A 77 -2.90 5.67 -6.38
N VAL A 78 -1.91 6.52 -6.17
CA VAL A 78 -1.82 7.85 -6.75
C VAL A 78 -0.49 8.01 -7.43
N TRP A 79 -0.51 8.38 -8.71
CA TRP A 79 0.66 8.76 -9.47
C TRP A 79 0.43 10.14 -10.09
N ASN A 80 1.45 10.99 -10.02
CA ASN A 80 1.35 12.35 -10.53
C ASN A 80 2.68 12.74 -11.16
N ASN A 81 2.66 13.00 -12.46
CA ASN A 81 3.79 13.52 -13.22
C ASN A 81 3.45 14.92 -13.75
N PRO A 82 3.82 15.98 -13.01
CA PRO A 82 3.56 17.35 -13.43
C PRO A 82 4.37 17.78 -14.66
N GLU A 83 5.48 17.12 -14.98
CA GLU A 83 6.30 17.45 -16.15
C GLU A 83 5.59 17.05 -17.45
N LEU A 84 4.84 15.95 -17.42
CA LEU A 84 4.00 15.50 -18.53
C LEU A 84 2.56 16.03 -18.44
N GLY A 85 2.18 16.66 -17.32
CA GLY A 85 0.81 17.12 -17.08
C GLY A 85 -0.19 15.96 -16.95
N ILE A 86 0.27 14.82 -16.41
CA ILE A 86 -0.52 13.61 -16.25
C ILE A 86 -0.66 13.29 -14.76
N SER A 87 -1.88 12.98 -14.33
CA SER A 87 -2.15 12.42 -13.01
C SER A 87 -3.05 11.20 -13.13
N MET A 88 -2.90 10.25 -12.22
CA MET A 88 -3.70 9.04 -12.16
C MET A 88 -3.96 8.69 -10.70
N SER A 89 -5.20 8.34 -10.40
CA SER A 89 -5.58 7.70 -9.16
C SER A 89 -6.36 6.44 -9.46
N GLU A 90 -6.10 5.37 -8.70
CA GLU A 90 -6.79 4.12 -8.83
C GLU A 90 -7.23 3.62 -7.46
N ASP A 91 -8.54 3.37 -7.33
CA ASP A 91 -9.19 2.92 -6.12
C ASP A 91 -9.73 1.50 -6.33
N CYS A 92 -9.14 0.51 -5.66
CA CYS A 92 -9.51 -0.89 -5.78
C CYS A 92 -10.15 -1.43 -4.50
N GLY A 93 -11.26 -2.16 -4.66
CA GLY A 93 -11.78 -3.07 -3.65
C GLY A 93 -11.37 -4.51 -3.97
N ILE A 94 -10.78 -5.20 -3.00
CA ILE A 94 -10.23 -6.55 -3.14
C ILE A 94 -11.11 -7.54 -2.39
N SER A 95 -11.55 -8.59 -3.09
CA SER A 95 -12.30 -9.71 -2.51
C SER A 95 -11.72 -11.03 -3.00
N GLY A 96 -10.96 -11.70 -2.13
CA GLY A 96 -10.20 -12.89 -2.49
C GLY A 96 -9.07 -12.54 -3.46
N SER A 97 -9.12 -13.09 -4.68
CA SER A 97 -8.09 -12.88 -5.72
C SER A 97 -8.55 -11.92 -6.83
N ILE A 98 -9.68 -11.23 -6.65
CA ILE A 98 -10.23 -10.30 -7.64
C ILE A 98 -10.25 -8.91 -7.04
N ALA A 99 -9.75 -7.94 -7.80
CA ALA A 99 -9.85 -6.52 -7.51
C ALA A 99 -10.81 -5.86 -8.51
N VAL A 100 -11.67 -4.98 -8.02
CA VAL A 100 -12.51 -4.10 -8.84
C VAL A 100 -12.02 -2.68 -8.59
N CYS A 101 -11.42 -2.11 -9.62
CA CYS A 101 -10.68 -0.85 -9.57
C CYS A 101 -11.42 0.24 -10.34
N THR A 102 -11.48 1.44 -9.77
CA THR A 102 -11.92 2.65 -10.45
C THR A 102 -10.69 3.50 -10.72
N VAL A 103 -10.36 3.67 -11.99
CA VAL A 103 -9.25 4.52 -12.43
C VAL A 103 -9.80 5.88 -12.78
N VAL A 104 -9.15 6.93 -12.31
CA VAL A 104 -9.35 8.31 -12.73
C VAL A 104 -8.01 8.85 -13.19
N ALA A 105 -7.90 9.14 -14.48
CA ALA A 105 -6.70 9.73 -15.06
C ALA A 105 -7.00 11.13 -15.58
N SER A 106 -6.05 12.03 -15.43
CA SER A 106 -6.02 13.31 -16.11
C SER A 106 -4.81 13.38 -17.03
N ALA A 107 -5.03 13.78 -18.28
CA ALA A 107 -3.97 14.13 -19.20
C ALA A 107 -4.37 15.43 -19.90
N GLU A 108 -3.46 16.41 -19.95
CA GLU A 108 -3.69 17.72 -20.59
C GLU A 108 -4.94 18.44 -20.08
N GLY A 109 -5.32 18.21 -18.82
CA GLY A 109 -6.51 18.80 -18.18
C GLY A 109 -7.84 18.13 -18.53
N ALA A 110 -7.85 17.10 -19.37
CA ALA A 110 -9.03 16.25 -19.59
C ALA A 110 -9.06 15.15 -18.52
N LEU A 111 -10.23 14.86 -17.95
CA LEU A 111 -10.44 13.75 -17.02
C LEU A 111 -11.05 12.56 -17.77
N GLN A 112 -10.53 11.38 -17.49
CA GLN A 112 -11.04 10.10 -17.95
C GLN A 112 -11.25 9.19 -16.74
N SER A 113 -12.31 8.40 -16.76
CA SER A 113 -12.53 7.37 -15.73
C SER A 113 -12.99 6.06 -16.33
N ALA A 114 -12.56 4.97 -15.70
CA ALA A 114 -12.92 3.61 -16.09
C ALA A 114 -13.04 2.72 -14.87
N ILE A 115 -13.88 1.69 -14.98
CA ILE A 115 -13.93 0.60 -14.01
C ILE A 115 -13.28 -0.61 -14.65
N VAL A 116 -12.28 -1.18 -13.99
CA VAL A 116 -11.51 -2.33 -14.45
C VAL A 116 -11.60 -3.41 -13.39
N THR A 117 -11.74 -4.66 -13.85
CA THR A 117 -11.66 -5.83 -12.97
C THR A 117 -10.40 -6.59 -13.31
N GLU A 118 -9.57 -6.83 -12.30
CA GLU A 118 -8.29 -7.53 -12.47
C GLU A 118 -8.05 -8.59 -11.40
N THR A 119 -7.01 -9.41 -11.61
CA THR A 119 -6.60 -10.41 -10.63
C THR A 119 -5.65 -9.76 -9.62
N ALA A 120 -6.00 -9.81 -8.35
CA ALA A 120 -5.17 -9.30 -7.27
C ALA A 120 -4.02 -10.29 -7.00
N SER A 121 -2.94 -10.17 -7.78
CA SER A 121 -1.70 -10.93 -7.60
C SER A 121 -0.56 -9.99 -7.23
N GLY A 122 0.02 -10.18 -6.04
CA GLY A 122 1.19 -9.42 -5.65
C GLY A 122 2.46 -9.90 -6.36
N PHE A 123 3.39 -8.98 -6.56
CA PHE A 123 4.74 -9.27 -7.02
C PHE A 123 5.78 -8.72 -6.06
N VAL A 124 7.01 -9.23 -6.17
CA VAL A 124 8.10 -8.83 -5.28
C VAL A 124 8.58 -7.45 -5.67
N VAL A 125 8.57 -6.53 -4.70
CA VAL A 125 9.16 -5.19 -4.82
C VAL A 125 10.39 -5.09 -3.92
N GLN A 126 11.37 -4.30 -4.36
CA GLN A 126 12.58 -4.05 -3.59
C GLN A 126 12.24 -3.11 -2.43
N GLY A 127 12.08 -3.65 -1.24
CA GLY A 127 11.91 -2.83 -0.05
C GLY A 127 13.24 -2.21 0.35
N ASN A 128 13.19 -0.93 0.70
CA ASN A 128 14.28 -0.33 1.46
C ASN A 128 14.21 -0.92 2.86
N ALA A 129 15.25 -1.65 3.28
CA ALA A 129 15.29 -2.25 4.60
C ALA A 129 15.15 -1.12 5.64
N ALA A 130 13.98 -1.02 6.27
CA ALA A 130 13.81 -0.13 7.41
C ALA A 130 14.96 -0.43 8.37
N ALA A 131 15.75 0.59 8.72
CA ALA A 131 16.83 0.43 9.69
C ALA A 131 16.26 -0.30 10.91
N PRO A 132 16.90 -1.38 11.41
CA PRO A 132 16.34 -2.18 12.48
C PRO A 132 15.96 -1.24 13.64
N THR A 133 14.67 -1.14 13.92
CA THR A 133 14.18 -0.45 15.11
C THR A 133 14.86 -1.11 16.29
N GLY A 134 15.60 -0.31 17.06
CA GLY A 134 16.62 -0.77 17.99
C GLY A 134 16.17 -1.95 18.86
N ALA A 135 17.11 -2.87 19.09
CA ALA A 135 16.93 -4.00 20.00
C ALA A 135 16.24 -3.57 21.31
N PRO A 136 15.28 -4.36 21.85
CA PRO A 136 14.71 -4.06 23.14
C PRO A 136 15.84 -3.97 24.17
N SER A 137 16.06 -2.78 24.72
CA SER A 137 16.94 -2.58 25.87
C SER A 137 16.27 -3.27 27.05
N GLY A 138 16.58 -4.55 27.23
CA GLY A 138 16.14 -5.36 28.36
C GLY A 138 16.79 -4.84 29.64
N SER A 139 16.18 -3.85 30.28
CA SER A 139 16.42 -3.60 31.70
C SER A 139 15.83 -4.76 32.47
N SER A 140 16.69 -5.63 32.98
CA SER A 140 16.34 -6.67 33.92
C SER A 140 15.81 -6.03 35.21
N THR A 141 14.50 -6.04 35.42
CA THR A 141 13.91 -5.86 36.74
C THR A 141 13.49 -7.22 37.28
N THR A 142 14.18 -7.60 38.36
CA THR A 142 13.89 -8.74 39.23
C THR A 142 12.41 -8.80 39.63
N PRO A 143 11.76 -9.98 39.60
CA PRO A 143 10.40 -10.13 40.10
C PRO A 143 10.41 -10.15 41.64
N THR A 144 9.83 -9.11 42.27
CA THR A 144 9.47 -9.14 43.69
C THR A 144 8.04 -9.61 43.83
N ALA A 145 7.86 -10.80 44.43
CA ALA A 145 6.57 -11.29 44.87
C ALA A 145 6.05 -10.45 46.04
N GLY A 146 4.83 -9.91 45.92
CA GLY A 146 4.18 -9.13 46.97
C GLY A 146 2.67 -9.26 46.88
N SER A 147 2.12 -10.16 47.69
CA SER A 147 0.68 -10.32 47.91
C SER A 147 0.07 -9.07 48.54
N ALA A 148 -1.02 -8.56 47.95
CA ALA A 148 -2.02 -7.80 48.69
C ALA A 148 -3.38 -7.87 47.97
N LEU A 149 -4.31 -8.57 48.60
CA LEU A 149 -5.74 -8.53 48.33
C LEU A 149 -6.26 -7.12 48.59
N THR A 150 -7.04 -6.57 47.66
CA THR A 150 -8.09 -5.59 48.03
C THR A 150 -9.25 -5.67 47.04
N SER A 151 -10.42 -6.00 47.57
CA SER A 151 -11.71 -6.00 46.89
C SER A 151 -12.26 -4.57 46.84
N GLY A 152 -12.91 -4.17 45.74
CA GLY A 152 -13.61 -2.88 45.62
C GLY A 152 -14.52 -2.83 44.39
N PRO A 153 -15.63 -2.07 44.43
CA PRO A 153 -16.91 -2.50 43.87
C PRO A 153 -17.17 -2.13 42.40
N SER A 154 -18.15 -2.84 41.84
CA SER A 154 -18.83 -2.64 40.56
C SER A 154 -19.28 -1.19 40.32
N ALA A 155 -19.06 -0.69 39.11
CA ALA A 155 -19.77 0.45 38.55
C ALA A 155 -20.24 0.14 37.13
N THR A 156 -21.54 -0.12 37.03
CA THR A 156 -22.34 -0.13 35.82
C THR A 156 -22.50 1.31 35.32
N SER A 157 -22.26 1.58 34.04
CA SER A 157 -22.79 2.79 33.40
C SER A 157 -23.10 2.53 31.94
N SER A 158 -24.40 2.40 31.69
CA SER A 158 -25.06 2.45 30.39
C SER A 158 -24.81 3.80 29.71
N GLY A 159 -24.53 3.79 28.41
CA GLY A 159 -24.32 4.99 27.59
C GLY A 159 -24.95 4.86 26.20
N SER A 160 -26.21 5.30 26.14
CA SER A 160 -26.97 5.92 25.02
C SER A 160 -26.61 5.69 23.54
N SER A 161 -27.65 5.28 22.80
CA SER A 161 -27.82 5.29 21.34
C SER A 161 -27.38 6.55 20.60
N PRO A 162 -26.88 6.39 19.36
CA PRO A 162 -27.09 7.37 18.31
C PRO A 162 -28.33 7.03 17.47
N THR A 163 -29.24 8.00 17.38
CA THR A 163 -30.35 8.09 16.42
C THR A 163 -29.80 8.24 15.00
N GLN A 164 -30.09 7.31 14.10
CA GLN A 164 -29.98 7.55 12.66
C GLN A 164 -31.38 7.83 12.08
N THR A 165 -31.56 9.09 11.67
CA THR A 165 -32.69 9.55 10.84
C THR A 165 -32.14 9.87 9.46
N GLY A 166 -32.69 9.22 8.44
CA GLY A 166 -32.45 9.47 7.02
C GLY A 166 -32.85 8.20 6.26
N LYS A 167 -34.12 8.01 5.86
CA LYS A 167 -34.73 8.57 4.64
C LYS A 167 -33.70 8.73 3.54
N ASP A 168 -33.64 7.75 2.63
CA ASP A 168 -33.77 7.99 1.20
C ASP A 168 -34.33 6.76 0.48
N ASN A 169 -35.43 7.01 -0.23
CA ASN A 169 -36.06 6.11 -1.18
C ASN A 169 -35.31 6.19 -2.51
N GLY A 170 -34.99 5.06 -3.13
CA GLY A 170 -34.48 5.08 -4.50
C GLY A 170 -33.97 3.75 -5.03
N VAL A 171 -34.83 2.73 -5.12
CA VAL A 171 -34.53 1.54 -5.91
C VAL A 171 -34.84 1.86 -7.37
N ALA A 172 -33.87 2.48 -8.05
CA ALA A 172 -33.90 2.67 -9.50
C ALA A 172 -33.06 1.58 -10.18
N ALA A 173 -33.77 0.72 -10.91
CA ALA A 173 -33.37 -0.01 -12.11
C ALA A 173 -31.90 -0.50 -12.23
N MET A 174 -31.74 -1.82 -12.14
CA MET A 174 -30.63 -2.55 -12.75
C MET A 174 -30.65 -2.34 -14.28
N GLY A 175 -29.90 -1.35 -14.75
CA GLY A 175 -29.58 -1.16 -16.15
C GLY A 175 -28.34 -1.97 -16.51
N SER A 176 -28.54 -3.20 -16.97
CA SER A 176 -27.51 -3.98 -17.64
C SER A 176 -27.03 -3.20 -18.87
N SER A 177 -25.80 -2.68 -18.84
CA SER A 177 -25.15 -2.06 -19.98
C SER A 177 -23.87 -2.81 -20.28
N MET A 178 -24.01 -3.89 -21.05
CA MET A 178 -22.92 -4.42 -21.88
C MET A 178 -22.60 -3.36 -22.94
N VAL A 179 -21.59 -2.52 -22.69
CA VAL A 179 -21.10 -1.55 -23.67
C VAL A 179 -19.59 -1.69 -23.79
N LEU A 180 -19.20 -2.46 -24.80
CA LEU A 180 -18.01 -2.28 -25.65
C LEU A 180 -16.66 -2.09 -24.94
N SER A 181 -16.11 -3.23 -24.51
CA SER A 181 -14.75 -3.47 -24.05
C SER A 181 -13.65 -3.39 -25.14
N LEU A 182 -13.70 -2.39 -26.03
CA LEU A 182 -12.72 -2.28 -27.13
C LEU A 182 -12.06 -0.89 -27.27
N GLY A 183 -12.40 0.09 -26.42
CA GLY A 183 -11.86 1.45 -26.51
C GLY A 183 -10.81 1.84 -25.47
N VAL A 184 -10.83 1.24 -24.27
CA VAL A 184 -10.01 1.72 -23.13
C VAL A 184 -8.67 0.98 -23.00
N ALA A 185 -8.59 -0.27 -23.48
CA ALA A 185 -7.34 -1.01 -23.54
C ALA A 185 -6.27 -0.30 -24.39
N GLY A 186 -6.68 0.46 -25.42
CA GLY A 186 -5.75 1.17 -26.28
C GLY A 186 -5.09 2.41 -25.69
N LEU A 187 -5.68 3.06 -24.67
CA LEU A 187 -5.07 4.23 -24.02
C LEU A 187 -4.26 3.85 -22.79
N VAL A 188 -4.69 2.87 -22.00
CA VAL A 188 -3.88 2.36 -20.89
C VAL A 188 -2.62 1.65 -21.40
N SER A 189 -2.71 0.90 -22.52
CA SER A 189 -1.52 0.27 -23.12
C SER A 189 -0.49 1.23 -23.72
N VAL A 190 -0.81 2.52 -23.90
CA VAL A 190 0.18 3.52 -24.39
C VAL A 190 0.98 4.13 -23.22
N PHE A 191 0.50 4.02 -21.98
CA PHE A 191 1.21 4.54 -20.81
C PHE A 191 2.15 3.53 -20.14
N PHE A 192 2.07 2.24 -20.49
CA PHE A 192 2.85 1.14 -19.90
C PHE A 192 3.69 0.33 -20.92
N LEU A 193 3.92 0.87 -22.12
CA LEU A 193 4.87 0.35 -23.12
C LEU A 193 6.12 1.24 -23.14
#